data_AF-A0AAD6D1C8-F1
#
_entry.id   AF-A0AAD6D1C8-F1
#
_cell.length_a   1.000
_cell.length_b   1.000
_cell.length_c   1.000
_cell.angle_alpha   90.00
_cell.angle_beta   90.00
_cell.angle_gamma   90.00
#
_symmetry.space_group_name_H-M   'P 1'
#
loop_
_entity.id
_entity.type
_entity.pdbx_description
1 polymer ?
#
loop_
_entity_poly.entity_id
_entity_poly.type
_entity_poly.pdbx_seq_one_letter_code
_entity_poly.pdbx_strand_id
1 'polypeptide(L)'
;MASQRVTTALAAIESTPHQSTKLQEYNTLLNDIVTSSSGDELAQDIVYYLDSILSESISIVAARPLLDSFIAVLRKFDPEIKIKVGQHAVTLLQSRTTSVEEQDSQIREILAEAYESQEEYTAAARALQGITIDSSQRLVSDEDKAKLWIRIVRYYLEDEDTTSAETFLNRIKNLPSKIQDHDAKLYFQLSQARILDARRRFLDASQEYFNVSLAEGVDEGDRLTALSAAIRCAVLAPAGPQRWSTLSRLYKDDRASSVDEFSILEKMFLDRLLTAEEVAAFAKKLAPHQLAVTADGATVLDKAVIEHNLVAASKLYENITADALGSILGLQASGDLSAGEKAEAYAARMVEQGRLRGRIDQIDGIISFENGEIDDPTFRKSLRQWDLGVQKLSEDVEQVASSISEQFPEFAAGQMVH
;
A
#
# COMPACT_ATOMS: atom_id res chain seq x y z
N MET A 1 -19.90 -27.03 30.21
CA MET A 1 -19.30 -28.36 30.35
C MET A 1 -19.83 -29.26 29.25
N ALA A 2 -19.01 -30.17 28.72
CA ALA A 2 -19.47 -31.13 27.72
C ALA A 2 -20.66 -31.97 28.24
N SER A 3 -21.57 -32.34 27.35
CA SER A 3 -22.77 -33.08 27.68
C SER A 3 -22.43 -34.46 28.23
N GLN A 4 -23.14 -34.85 29.28
CA GLN A 4 -22.88 -36.12 29.97
C GLN A 4 -23.04 -37.32 29.01
N ARG A 5 -23.90 -37.20 27.99
CA ARG A 5 -24.09 -38.20 26.94
C ARG A 5 -22.81 -38.43 26.14
N VAL A 6 -22.18 -37.36 25.67
CA VAL A 6 -20.95 -37.43 24.86
C VAL A 6 -19.80 -38.00 25.69
N THR A 7 -19.66 -37.57 26.95
CA THR A 7 -18.62 -38.12 27.85
C THR A 7 -18.79 -39.63 28.08
N THR A 8 -20.02 -40.12 28.27
CA THR A 8 -20.28 -41.56 28.44
C THR A 8 -20.08 -42.37 27.16
N ALA A 9 -20.44 -41.80 26.00
CA ALA A 9 -20.27 -42.45 24.71
C ALA A 9 -18.77 -42.60 24.38
N LEU A 10 -17.97 -41.56 24.59
CA LEU A 10 -16.52 -41.61 24.37
C LEU A 10 -15.82 -42.62 25.28
N ALA A 11 -16.18 -42.68 26.56
CA ALA A 11 -15.64 -43.69 27.49
C ALA A 11 -15.96 -45.12 27.04
N ALA A 12 -17.15 -45.35 26.46
CA ALA A 12 -17.51 -46.66 25.90
C ALA A 12 -16.65 -47.00 24.66
N ILE A 13 -16.47 -46.05 23.74
CA ILE A 13 -15.66 -46.21 22.53
C ILE A 13 -14.17 -46.45 22.87
N GLU A 14 -13.67 -45.80 23.92
CA GLU A 14 -12.29 -45.98 24.37
C GLU A 14 -12.02 -47.41 24.84
N SER A 15 -13.02 -48.07 25.45
CA SER A 15 -12.94 -49.45 25.95
C SER A 15 -13.06 -50.54 24.86
N THR A 16 -13.46 -50.18 23.64
CA THR A 16 -13.62 -51.12 22.52
C THR A 16 -12.27 -51.60 21.97
N PRO A 17 -12.00 -52.93 21.91
CA PRO A 17 -10.69 -53.46 21.51
C PRO A 17 -10.45 -53.47 19.98
N HIS A 18 -11.51 -53.45 19.16
CA HIS A 18 -11.40 -53.53 17.71
C HIS A 18 -11.25 -52.14 17.06
N GLN A 19 -10.11 -51.89 16.41
CA GLN A 19 -9.78 -50.58 15.83
C GLN A 19 -10.73 -50.15 14.69
N SER A 20 -11.19 -51.06 13.83
CA SER A 20 -12.10 -50.71 12.71
C SER A 20 -13.48 -50.30 13.21
N THR A 21 -14.02 -51.00 14.22
CA THR A 21 -15.29 -50.68 14.87
C THR A 21 -15.18 -49.35 15.61
N LYS A 22 -14.06 -49.12 16.30
CA LYS A 22 -13.78 -47.86 17.02
C LYS A 22 -13.81 -46.64 16.09
N LEU A 23 -13.26 -46.73 14.88
CA LEU A 23 -13.32 -45.67 13.86
C LEU A 23 -14.75 -45.37 13.39
N GLN A 24 -15.58 -46.40 13.22
CA GLN A 24 -16.98 -46.21 12.82
C GLN A 24 -17.78 -45.57 13.94
N GLU A 25 -17.59 -46.01 15.18
CA GLU A 25 -18.27 -45.47 16.37
C GLU A 25 -17.93 -43.98 16.61
N TYR A 26 -16.67 -43.58 16.40
CA TYR A 26 -16.29 -42.17 16.46
C TYR A 26 -16.99 -41.33 15.38
N ASN A 27 -17.07 -41.82 14.14
CA ASN A 27 -17.75 -41.09 13.07
C ASN A 27 -19.26 -41.00 13.28
N THR A 28 -19.90 -42.06 13.82
CA THR A 28 -21.32 -41.99 14.20
C THR A 28 -21.54 -40.99 15.31
N LEU A 29 -20.67 -40.99 16.33
CA LEU A 29 -20.75 -40.04 17.44
C LEU A 29 -20.58 -38.60 16.96
N LEU A 30 -19.66 -38.33 16.03
CA LEU A 30 -19.48 -37.00 15.46
C LEU A 30 -20.76 -36.49 14.78
N ASN A 31 -21.42 -37.34 13.99
CA ASN A 31 -22.70 -36.98 13.36
C ASN A 31 -23.82 -36.78 14.40
N ASP A 32 -23.85 -37.60 15.44
CA ASP A 32 -24.82 -37.47 16.53
C ASP A 32 -24.62 -36.17 17.31
N ILE A 33 -23.37 -35.77 17.59
CA ILE A 33 -23.05 -34.49 18.26
C ILE A 33 -23.56 -33.31 17.43
N VAL A 34 -23.29 -33.32 16.12
CA VAL A 34 -23.70 -32.26 15.19
C VAL A 34 -25.22 -32.10 15.11
N THR A 35 -25.97 -33.21 15.23
CA THR A 35 -27.44 -33.19 15.13
C THR A 35 -28.14 -32.92 16.47
N SER A 36 -27.49 -33.22 17.59
CA SER A 36 -28.10 -33.18 18.92
C SER A 36 -27.77 -31.94 19.75
N SER A 37 -26.61 -31.33 19.50
CA SER A 37 -26.09 -30.23 20.32
C SER A 37 -26.19 -28.89 19.58
N SER A 38 -26.42 -27.80 20.31
CA SER A 38 -26.55 -26.46 19.72
C SER A 38 -25.80 -25.40 20.53
N GLY A 39 -25.26 -24.39 19.84
CA GLY A 39 -24.57 -23.26 20.46
C GLY A 39 -23.28 -23.64 21.20
N ASP A 40 -23.12 -23.14 22.42
CA ASP A 40 -21.89 -23.31 23.21
C ASP A 40 -21.68 -24.75 23.71
N GLU A 41 -22.77 -25.52 23.87
CA GLU A 41 -22.69 -26.95 24.20
C GLU A 41 -22.06 -27.76 23.05
N LEU A 42 -22.40 -27.42 21.80
CA LEU A 42 -21.80 -28.05 20.62
C LEU A 42 -20.29 -27.82 20.56
N ALA A 43 -19.83 -26.60 20.83
CA ALA A 43 -18.39 -26.29 20.83
C ALA A 43 -17.64 -27.13 21.88
N GLN A 44 -18.21 -27.29 23.07
CA GLN A 44 -17.59 -28.05 24.15
C GLN A 44 -17.61 -29.56 23.90
N ASP A 45 -18.69 -30.10 23.34
CA ASP A 45 -18.80 -31.52 22.99
C ASP A 45 -17.81 -31.92 21.90
N ILE A 46 -17.62 -31.04 20.91
CA ILE A 46 -16.64 -31.24 19.85
C ILE A 46 -15.20 -31.11 20.37
N VAL A 47 -14.94 -30.16 21.28
CA VAL A 47 -13.63 -30.05 21.96
C VAL A 47 -13.30 -31.35 22.70
N TYR A 48 -14.27 -31.90 23.44
CA TYR A 48 -14.08 -33.13 24.19
C TYR A 48 -13.93 -34.37 23.28
N TYR A 49 -14.62 -34.39 22.13
CA TYR A 49 -14.40 -35.38 21.07
C TYR A 49 -12.96 -35.33 20.51
N LEU A 50 -12.42 -34.13 20.27
CA LEU A 50 -11.04 -33.94 19.81
C LEU A 50 -10.02 -34.41 20.83
N ASP A 51 -10.22 -34.10 22.13
CA ASP A 51 -9.36 -34.57 23.21
C ASP A 51 -9.28 -36.10 23.26
N SER A 52 -10.42 -36.78 23.08
CA SER A 52 -10.47 -38.25 23.07
C SER A 52 -9.73 -38.84 21.85
N ILE A 53 -9.90 -38.26 20.65
CA ILE A 53 -9.20 -38.72 19.44
C ILE A 53 -7.69 -38.52 19.52
N LEU A 54 -7.27 -37.39 20.07
CA LEU A 54 -5.87 -37.01 20.18
C LEU A 54 -5.21 -37.51 21.48
N SER A 55 -5.94 -38.26 22.30
CA SER A 55 -5.37 -38.98 23.45
C SER A 55 -4.27 -39.96 23.04
N GLU A 56 -3.45 -40.43 23.98
CA GLU A 56 -2.40 -41.44 23.71
C GLU A 56 -2.96 -42.83 23.33
N SER A 57 -4.27 -43.04 23.50
CA SER A 57 -4.91 -44.34 23.30
C SER A 57 -5.13 -44.71 21.83
N ILE A 58 -5.05 -43.73 20.92
CA ILE A 58 -5.31 -43.91 19.49
C ILE A 58 -4.01 -43.70 18.70
N SER A 59 -3.71 -44.63 17.80
CA SER A 59 -2.56 -44.49 16.91
C SER A 59 -2.77 -43.35 15.91
N ILE A 60 -1.70 -42.65 15.54
CA ILE A 60 -1.73 -41.54 14.58
C ILE A 60 -2.40 -41.94 13.25
N VAL A 61 -2.19 -43.18 12.80
CA VAL A 61 -2.77 -43.70 11.56
C VAL A 61 -4.30 -43.76 11.63
N ALA A 62 -4.86 -44.10 12.78
CA ALA A 62 -6.30 -44.12 13.01
C ALA A 62 -6.86 -42.71 13.28
N ALA A 63 -6.06 -41.79 13.83
CA ALA A 63 -6.49 -40.42 14.09
C ALA A 63 -6.69 -39.58 12.81
N ARG A 64 -5.87 -39.77 11.77
CA ARG A 64 -5.95 -38.96 10.53
C ARG A 64 -7.34 -39.01 9.84
N PRO A 65 -7.94 -40.18 9.55
CA PRO A 65 -9.27 -40.23 8.96
C PRO A 65 -10.38 -39.61 9.83
N LEU A 66 -10.23 -39.66 11.16
CA LEU A 66 -11.17 -39.03 12.09
C LEU A 66 -11.01 -37.51 12.12
N LEU A 67 -9.77 -37.01 11.98
CA LEU A 67 -9.52 -35.59 11.82
C LEU A 67 -10.04 -35.08 10.47
N ASP A 68 -9.93 -35.86 9.40
CA ASP A 68 -10.48 -35.49 8.09
C ASP A 68 -12.02 -35.38 8.13
N SER A 69 -12.71 -36.31 8.81
CA SER A 69 -14.16 -36.22 9.00
C SER A 69 -14.55 -35.04 9.90
N PHE A 70 -13.80 -34.80 10.96
CA PHE A 70 -13.94 -33.62 11.80
C PHE A 70 -13.79 -32.31 11.00
N ILE A 71 -12.76 -32.19 10.15
CA ILE A 71 -12.51 -31.01 9.32
C ILE A 71 -13.70 -30.76 8.38
N ALA A 72 -14.23 -31.81 7.74
CA ALA A 72 -15.38 -31.70 6.85
C ALA A 72 -16.64 -31.19 7.56
N VAL A 73 -16.80 -31.53 8.85
CA VAL A 73 -17.88 -31.02 9.70
C VAL A 73 -17.59 -29.58 10.15
N LEU A 74 -16.38 -29.29 10.61
CA LEU A 74 -15.95 -27.97 11.10
C LEU A 74 -16.17 -26.87 10.05
N ARG A 75 -15.92 -27.16 8.76
CA ARG A 75 -16.18 -26.22 7.65
C ARG A 75 -17.62 -25.71 7.60
N LYS A 76 -18.59 -26.49 8.09
CA LYS A 76 -20.02 -26.17 8.03
C LYS A 76 -20.54 -25.39 9.24
N PHE A 77 -19.74 -25.26 10.29
CA PHE A 77 -20.15 -24.55 11.51
C PHE A 77 -20.11 -23.02 11.37
N ASP A 78 -20.78 -22.34 12.30
CA ASP A 78 -20.72 -20.90 12.44
C ASP A 78 -19.31 -20.42 12.84
N PRO A 79 -18.92 -19.18 12.47
CA PRO A 79 -17.59 -18.65 12.75
C PRO A 79 -17.17 -18.72 14.23
N GLU A 80 -18.07 -18.43 15.16
CA GLU A 80 -17.77 -18.46 16.60
C GLU A 80 -17.35 -19.86 17.08
N ILE A 81 -18.04 -20.90 16.59
CA ILE A 81 -17.74 -22.29 16.93
C ILE A 81 -16.45 -22.72 16.26
N LYS A 82 -16.24 -22.34 14.99
CA LYS A 82 -14.98 -22.59 14.27
C LYS A 82 -13.77 -22.03 15.01
N ILE A 83 -13.87 -20.82 15.55
CA ILE A 83 -12.78 -20.18 16.30
C ILE A 83 -12.51 -20.94 17.60
N LYS A 84 -13.53 -21.16 18.46
CA LYS A 84 -13.33 -21.84 19.75
C LYS A 84 -12.75 -23.25 19.58
N VAL A 85 -13.37 -24.05 18.71
CA VAL A 85 -12.96 -25.43 18.46
C VAL A 85 -11.61 -25.48 17.74
N GLY A 86 -11.40 -24.63 16.73
CA GLY A 86 -10.17 -24.61 15.95
C GLY A 86 -8.95 -24.15 16.77
N GLN A 87 -9.10 -23.16 17.66
CA GLN A 87 -8.03 -22.74 18.57
C GLN A 87 -7.60 -23.90 19.48
N HIS A 88 -8.57 -24.64 20.01
CA HIS A 88 -8.31 -25.82 20.83
C HIS A 88 -7.62 -26.92 20.04
N ALA A 89 -8.13 -27.23 18.84
CA ALA A 89 -7.56 -28.23 17.94
C ALA A 89 -6.10 -27.91 17.61
N VAL A 90 -5.80 -26.67 17.21
CA VAL A 90 -4.43 -26.24 16.90
C VAL A 90 -3.51 -26.38 18.12
N THR A 91 -3.98 -26.06 19.33
CA THR A 91 -3.19 -26.20 20.56
C THR A 91 -2.86 -27.65 20.86
N LEU A 92 -3.83 -28.56 20.70
CA LEU A 92 -3.61 -30.00 20.88
C LEU A 92 -2.62 -30.58 19.84
N LEU A 93 -2.76 -30.16 18.58
CA LEU A 93 -1.96 -30.67 17.46
C LEU A 93 -0.49 -30.21 17.51
N GLN A 94 -0.16 -29.13 18.25
CA GLN A 94 1.24 -28.69 18.45
C GLN A 94 2.15 -29.77 19.05
N SER A 95 1.60 -30.69 19.84
CA SER A 95 2.37 -31.80 20.42
C SER A 95 2.76 -32.87 19.39
N ARG A 96 2.10 -32.89 18.22
CA ARG A 96 2.20 -33.96 17.20
C ARG A 96 2.43 -33.43 15.78
N THR A 97 2.92 -32.18 15.63
CA THR A 97 2.98 -31.39 14.38
C THR A 97 3.51 -32.13 13.15
N THR A 98 4.55 -32.97 13.30
CA THR A 98 5.18 -33.69 12.16
C THR A 98 4.32 -34.81 11.58
N SER A 99 3.27 -35.24 12.29
CA SER A 99 2.51 -36.45 11.95
C SER A 99 1.09 -36.18 11.44
N VAL A 100 0.59 -34.96 11.66
CA VAL A 100 -0.78 -34.51 11.32
C VAL A 100 -0.73 -33.16 10.59
N GLU A 101 0.35 -32.93 9.85
CA GLU A 101 0.66 -31.66 9.20
C GLU A 101 -0.42 -31.20 8.22
N GLU A 102 -0.98 -32.12 7.43
CA GLU A 102 -2.04 -31.82 6.47
C GLU A 102 -3.32 -31.37 7.19
N GLN A 103 -3.72 -32.09 8.24
CA GLN A 103 -4.89 -31.77 9.05
C GLN A 103 -4.70 -30.43 9.79
N ASP A 104 -3.52 -30.19 10.37
CA ASP A 104 -3.20 -28.91 11.03
C ASP A 104 -3.29 -27.73 10.05
N SER A 105 -2.76 -27.88 8.82
CA SER A 105 -2.88 -26.86 7.77
C SER A 105 -4.34 -26.55 7.44
N GLN A 106 -5.16 -27.57 7.23
CA GLN A 106 -6.58 -27.38 6.89
C GLN A 106 -7.37 -26.72 8.03
N ILE A 107 -7.09 -27.07 9.28
CA ILE A 107 -7.72 -26.45 10.45
C ILE A 107 -7.31 -24.97 10.56
N ARG A 108 -6.04 -24.63 10.33
CA ARG A 108 -5.56 -23.25 10.34
C ARG A 108 -6.16 -22.40 9.23
N GLU A 109 -6.37 -22.97 8.04
CA GLU A 109 -7.09 -22.31 6.94
C GLU A 109 -8.55 -21.98 7.32
N ILE A 110 -9.27 -22.95 7.90
CA ILE A 110 -10.65 -22.74 8.36
C ILE A 110 -10.72 -21.68 9.46
N LEU A 111 -9.76 -21.70 10.37
CA LEU A 111 -9.67 -20.75 11.47
C LEU A 111 -9.34 -19.34 10.96
N ALA A 112 -8.49 -19.21 9.94
CA ALA A 112 -8.24 -17.94 9.27
C ALA A 112 -9.48 -17.40 8.55
N GLU A 113 -10.23 -18.26 7.84
CA GLU A 113 -11.52 -17.88 7.21
C GLU A 113 -12.56 -17.43 8.26
N ALA A 114 -12.59 -18.10 9.42
CA ALA A 114 -13.51 -17.75 10.50
C ALA A 114 -13.16 -16.38 11.11
N TYR A 115 -11.88 -16.10 11.37
CA TYR A 115 -11.44 -14.78 11.83
C TYR A 115 -11.66 -13.69 10.78
N GLU A 116 -11.40 -13.98 9.50
CA GLU A 116 -11.68 -13.06 8.39
C GLU A 116 -13.17 -12.66 8.37
N SER A 117 -14.08 -13.61 8.62
CA SER A 117 -15.52 -13.33 8.68
C SER A 117 -15.96 -12.49 9.90
N GLN A 118 -15.12 -12.41 10.94
CA GLN A 118 -15.34 -11.56 12.12
C GLN A 118 -14.48 -10.28 12.10
N GLU A 119 -13.83 -9.98 10.98
CA GLU A 119 -12.93 -8.81 10.83
C GLU A 119 -11.73 -8.82 11.81
N GLU A 120 -11.35 -9.99 12.33
CA GLU A 120 -10.17 -10.17 13.18
C GLU A 120 -8.92 -10.52 12.34
N TYR A 121 -8.43 -9.57 11.54
CA TYR A 121 -7.41 -9.85 10.53
C TYR A 121 -6.04 -10.26 11.11
N THR A 122 -5.58 -9.62 12.19
CA THR A 122 -4.31 -10.00 12.85
C THR A 122 -4.35 -11.45 13.36
N ALA A 123 -5.49 -11.90 13.89
CA ALA A 123 -5.66 -13.27 14.35
C ALA A 123 -5.67 -14.26 13.17
N ALA A 124 -6.35 -13.91 12.07
CA ALA A 124 -6.32 -14.67 10.81
C ALA A 124 -4.89 -14.81 10.26
N ALA A 125 -4.11 -13.73 10.24
CA ALA A 125 -2.73 -13.73 9.77
C ALA A 125 -1.85 -14.65 10.63
N ARG A 126 -2.01 -14.63 11.96
CA ARG A 126 -1.27 -15.50 12.89
C ARG A 126 -1.62 -16.97 12.72
N ALA A 127 -2.89 -17.27 12.43
CA ALA A 127 -3.33 -18.63 12.15
C ALA A 127 -2.61 -19.22 10.94
N LEU A 128 -2.58 -18.48 9.82
CA LEU A 128 -1.91 -18.89 8.59
C LEU A 128 -0.39 -18.97 8.72
N GLN A 129 0.23 -18.12 9.54
CA GLN A 129 1.67 -18.17 9.82
C GLN A 129 2.12 -19.46 10.49
N GLY A 130 1.24 -20.09 11.27
CA GLY A 130 1.56 -21.34 11.94
C GLY A 130 1.55 -22.56 11.01
N ILE A 131 1.14 -22.41 9.74
CA ILE A 131 1.22 -23.49 8.74
C ILE A 131 2.69 -23.77 8.44
N THR A 132 3.11 -25.02 8.56
CA THR A 132 4.45 -25.46 8.17
C THR A 132 4.54 -25.58 6.65
N ILE A 133 5.24 -24.64 6.03
CA ILE A 133 5.32 -24.52 4.56
C ILE A 133 6.54 -25.29 3.99
N ASP A 134 7.58 -25.46 4.80
CA ASP A 134 8.87 -26.07 4.42
C ASP A 134 9.09 -27.41 5.12
N SER A 135 8.14 -28.34 4.93
CA SER A 135 8.25 -29.71 5.44
C SER A 135 8.85 -30.66 4.42
N SER A 136 9.61 -31.64 4.90
CA SER A 136 10.11 -32.75 4.07
C SER A 136 9.02 -33.73 3.67
N GLN A 137 7.88 -33.73 4.37
CA GLN A 137 6.76 -34.65 4.11
C GLN A 137 5.71 -34.03 3.16
N ARG A 138 5.59 -32.70 3.13
CA ARG A 138 4.63 -31.96 2.30
C ARG A 138 5.34 -31.02 1.34
N LEU A 139 5.38 -31.39 0.07
CA LEU A 139 5.88 -30.52 -1.00
C LEU A 139 4.76 -29.56 -1.44
N VAL A 140 4.69 -28.38 -0.82
CA VAL A 140 3.83 -27.28 -1.27
C VAL A 140 4.47 -26.60 -2.48
N SER A 141 3.69 -26.36 -3.54
CA SER A 141 4.19 -25.67 -4.73
C SER A 141 4.58 -24.22 -4.39
N ASP A 142 5.60 -23.68 -5.04
CA ASP A 142 6.03 -22.30 -4.80
C ASP A 142 4.92 -21.27 -5.07
N GLU A 143 3.97 -21.59 -5.95
CA GLU A 143 2.80 -20.75 -6.24
C GLU A 143 1.84 -20.70 -5.03
N ASP A 144 1.55 -21.84 -4.42
CA ASP A 144 0.69 -21.92 -3.24
C ASP A 144 1.34 -21.23 -2.03
N LYS A 145 2.67 -21.32 -1.90
CA LYS A 145 3.44 -20.56 -0.90
C LYS A 145 3.26 -19.05 -1.09
N ALA A 146 3.38 -18.59 -2.34
CA ALA A 146 3.20 -17.18 -2.66
C ALA A 146 1.77 -16.71 -2.35
N LYS A 147 0.73 -17.49 -2.74
CA LYS A 147 -0.68 -17.17 -2.44
C LYS A 147 -0.93 -17.07 -0.94
N LEU A 148 -0.38 -18.00 -0.14
CA LEU A 148 -0.50 -17.98 1.31
C LEU A 148 0.15 -16.74 1.92
N TRP A 149 1.37 -16.39 1.51
CA TRP A 149 2.04 -15.18 2.01
C TRP A 149 1.34 -13.90 1.57
N ILE A 150 0.82 -13.84 0.34
CA ILE A 150 0.01 -12.69 -0.11
C ILE A 150 -1.22 -12.52 0.77
N ARG A 151 -1.91 -13.62 1.12
CA ARG A 151 -3.06 -13.61 2.02
C ARG A 151 -2.68 -13.08 3.42
N ILE A 152 -1.55 -13.54 3.98
CA ILE A 152 -1.03 -13.04 5.27
C ILE A 152 -0.72 -11.54 5.20
N VAL A 153 -0.06 -11.08 4.13
CA VAL A 153 0.26 -9.67 3.92
C VAL A 153 -1.01 -8.83 3.88
N ARG A 154 -2.04 -9.28 3.15
CA ARG A 154 -3.33 -8.58 3.05
C ARG A 154 -3.98 -8.41 4.41
N TYR A 155 -4.05 -9.47 5.22
CA TYR A 155 -4.62 -9.38 6.57
C TYR A 155 -3.89 -8.38 7.47
N TYR A 156 -2.56 -8.39 7.46
CA TYR A 156 -1.81 -7.40 8.23
C TYR A 156 -2.03 -5.97 7.75
N LEU A 157 -2.28 -5.77 6.45
CA LEU A 157 -2.55 -4.45 5.90
C LEU A 157 -3.94 -3.91 6.25
N GLU A 158 -4.93 -4.78 6.49
CA GLU A 158 -6.26 -4.34 6.96
C GLU A 158 -6.20 -3.79 8.39
N ASP A 159 -5.33 -4.32 9.24
CA ASP A 159 -5.07 -3.80 10.61
C ASP A 159 -3.93 -2.76 10.66
N GLU A 160 -3.52 -2.20 9.52
CA GLU A 160 -2.43 -1.22 9.37
C GLU A 160 -1.04 -1.67 9.92
N ASP A 161 -0.83 -2.96 10.21
CA ASP A 161 0.47 -3.53 10.63
C ASP A 161 1.40 -3.75 9.44
N THR A 162 1.91 -2.63 8.93
CA THR A 162 2.81 -2.58 7.78
C THR A 162 4.18 -3.21 8.06
N THR A 163 4.59 -3.34 9.34
CA THR A 163 5.88 -3.93 9.71
C THR A 163 5.86 -5.45 9.57
N SER A 164 4.81 -6.09 10.11
CA SER A 164 4.61 -7.53 9.92
C SER A 164 4.37 -7.85 8.44
N ALA A 165 3.55 -7.05 7.76
CA ALA A 165 3.27 -7.20 6.34
C ALA A 165 4.56 -7.16 5.48
N GLU A 166 5.47 -6.21 5.72
CA GLU A 166 6.72 -6.10 4.96
C GLU A 166 7.63 -7.32 5.11
N THR A 167 7.64 -7.94 6.29
CA THR A 167 8.44 -9.14 6.56
C THR A 167 8.03 -10.30 5.64
N PHE A 168 6.73 -10.49 5.44
CA PHE A 168 6.21 -11.52 4.52
C PHE A 168 6.32 -11.10 3.05
N LEU A 169 6.14 -9.81 2.73
CA LEU A 169 6.34 -9.28 1.39
C LEU A 169 7.77 -9.56 0.88
N ASN A 170 8.78 -9.38 1.73
CA ASN A 170 10.18 -9.63 1.38
C ASN A 170 10.48 -11.11 1.11
N ARG A 171 9.70 -12.05 1.66
CA ARG A 171 9.79 -13.48 1.32
C ARG A 171 9.27 -13.75 -0.10
N ILE A 172 8.20 -13.06 -0.50
CA ILE A 172 7.59 -13.18 -1.84
C ILE A 172 8.50 -12.58 -2.92
N LYS A 173 9.21 -11.47 -2.64
CA LYS A 173 10.11 -10.80 -3.59
C LYS A 173 11.21 -11.70 -4.18
N ASN A 174 11.53 -12.82 -3.53
CA ASN A 174 12.49 -13.80 -4.03
C ASN A 174 11.88 -14.83 -4.99
N LEU A 175 10.56 -14.80 -5.21
CA LEU A 175 9.79 -15.75 -6.02
C LEU A 175 8.91 -15.13 -7.15
N PRO A 176 9.20 -13.94 -7.71
CA PRO A 176 8.28 -13.24 -8.61
C PRO A 176 8.05 -13.96 -9.94
N SER A 177 9.03 -14.74 -10.42
CA SER A 177 8.91 -15.53 -11.66
C SER A 177 7.96 -16.73 -11.55
N LYS A 178 7.44 -17.02 -10.35
CA LYS A 178 6.64 -18.22 -10.07
C LYS A 178 5.17 -17.93 -9.77
N ILE A 179 4.79 -16.65 -9.57
CA ILE A 179 3.39 -16.27 -9.51
C ILE A 179 2.92 -16.20 -10.96
N GLN A 180 2.12 -17.16 -11.42
CA GLN A 180 1.54 -17.11 -12.77
C GLN A 180 0.16 -16.47 -12.76
N ASP A 181 -0.60 -16.74 -11.69
CA ASP A 181 -1.94 -16.21 -11.44
C ASP A 181 -1.97 -14.68 -11.46
N HIS A 182 -2.93 -14.14 -12.20
CA HIS A 182 -3.06 -12.70 -12.45
C HIS A 182 -3.55 -11.97 -11.20
N ASP A 183 -4.53 -12.53 -10.51
CA ASP A 183 -5.10 -11.93 -9.31
C ASP A 183 -4.07 -11.88 -8.18
N ALA A 184 -3.32 -12.97 -7.99
CA ALA A 184 -2.22 -13.01 -7.02
C ALA A 184 -1.13 -11.95 -7.31
N LYS A 185 -0.77 -11.72 -8.59
CA LYS A 185 0.16 -10.65 -8.97
C LYS A 185 -0.38 -9.28 -8.61
N LEU A 186 -1.65 -9.04 -8.90
CA LEU A 186 -2.32 -7.78 -8.61
C LEU A 186 -2.34 -7.50 -7.10
N TYR A 187 -2.76 -8.49 -6.30
CA TYR A 187 -2.77 -8.38 -4.84
C TYR A 187 -1.36 -8.15 -4.28
N PHE A 188 -0.34 -8.79 -4.85
CA PHE A 188 1.05 -8.57 -4.47
C PHE A 188 1.50 -7.13 -4.76
N GLN A 189 1.27 -6.64 -5.98
CA GLN A 189 1.64 -5.27 -6.39
C GLN A 189 0.92 -4.21 -5.55
N LEU A 190 -0.38 -4.39 -5.33
CA LEU A 190 -1.17 -3.48 -4.50
C LEU A 190 -0.69 -3.48 -3.04
N SER A 191 -0.39 -4.66 -2.49
CA SER A 191 0.17 -4.78 -1.13
C SER A 191 1.54 -4.12 -1.02
N GLN A 192 2.39 -4.29 -2.04
CA GLN A 192 3.68 -3.62 -2.11
C GLN A 192 3.52 -2.09 -2.14
N ALA A 193 2.57 -1.57 -2.93
CA ALA A 193 2.28 -0.14 -2.99
C ALA A 193 1.81 0.41 -1.63
N ARG A 194 0.87 -0.27 -0.95
CA ARG A 194 0.38 0.10 0.40
C ARG A 194 1.50 0.13 1.44
N ILE A 195 2.39 -0.88 1.43
CA ILE A 195 3.53 -0.94 2.37
C ILE A 195 4.51 0.22 2.11
N LEU A 196 4.83 0.50 0.84
CA LEU A 196 5.73 1.60 0.46
C LEU A 196 5.16 2.96 0.86
N ASP A 197 3.86 3.17 0.66
CA ASP A 197 3.15 4.38 1.06
C ASP A 197 3.21 4.59 2.58
N ALA A 198 2.87 3.56 3.36
CA ALA A 198 2.96 3.62 4.83
C ALA A 198 4.39 3.87 5.34
N ARG A 199 5.41 3.34 4.64
CA ARG A 199 6.84 3.58 4.92
C ARG A 199 7.34 4.95 4.42
N ARG A 200 6.47 5.81 3.89
CA ARG A 200 6.78 7.15 3.33
C ARG A 200 7.74 7.10 2.13
N ARG A 201 7.83 5.95 1.45
CA ARG A 201 8.55 5.80 0.17
C ARG A 201 7.63 6.15 -0.99
N PHE A 202 7.14 7.40 -0.99
CA PHE A 202 6.03 7.81 -1.84
C PHE A 202 6.30 7.72 -3.35
N LEU A 203 7.53 7.97 -3.80
CA LEU A 203 7.86 7.85 -5.23
C LEU A 203 7.76 6.40 -5.72
N ASP A 204 8.26 5.46 -4.92
CA ASP A 204 8.18 4.03 -5.23
C ASP A 204 6.73 3.55 -5.14
N ALA A 205 5.99 3.98 -4.11
CA ALA A 205 4.57 3.68 -3.96
C ALA A 205 3.75 4.20 -5.15
N SER A 206 4.00 5.45 -5.58
CA SER A 206 3.34 6.06 -6.74
C SER A 206 3.56 5.26 -8.02
N GLN A 207 4.79 4.78 -8.24
CA GLN A 207 5.10 3.93 -9.38
C GLN A 207 4.31 2.61 -9.33
N GLU A 208 4.24 1.94 -8.18
CA GLU A 208 3.53 0.67 -8.06
C GLU A 208 2.01 0.84 -8.19
N TYR A 209 1.43 1.87 -7.58
CA TYR A 209 0.01 2.21 -7.77
C TYR A 209 -0.31 2.53 -9.24
N PHE A 210 0.58 3.25 -9.93
CA PHE A 210 0.43 3.52 -11.34
C PHE A 210 0.48 2.22 -12.17
N ASN A 211 1.40 1.30 -11.86
CA ASN A 211 1.46 -0.01 -12.51
C ASN A 211 0.15 -0.81 -12.31
N VAL A 212 -0.40 -0.80 -11.10
CA VAL A 212 -1.70 -1.42 -10.79
C VAL A 212 -2.83 -0.79 -11.62
N SER A 213 -2.82 0.53 -11.81
CA SER A 213 -3.82 1.24 -12.64
C SER A 213 -3.80 0.85 -14.12
N LEU A 214 -2.68 0.29 -14.59
CA LEU A 214 -2.46 -0.16 -15.97
C LEU A 214 -2.71 -1.67 -16.14
N ALA A 215 -2.89 -2.41 -15.05
CA ALA A 215 -3.07 -3.85 -15.10
C ALA A 215 -4.37 -4.22 -15.84
N GLU A 216 -4.26 -5.19 -16.75
CA GLU A 216 -5.41 -5.77 -17.44
C GLU A 216 -6.32 -6.49 -16.44
N GLY A 217 -7.61 -6.69 -16.75
CA GLY A 217 -8.53 -7.42 -15.87
C GLY A 217 -9.02 -6.67 -14.61
N VAL A 218 -8.45 -5.51 -14.27
CA VAL A 218 -8.97 -4.63 -13.19
C VAL A 218 -10.16 -3.80 -13.70
N ASP A 219 -11.19 -3.64 -12.88
CA ASP A 219 -12.34 -2.78 -13.16
C ASP A 219 -11.92 -1.30 -13.32
N GLU A 220 -12.67 -0.53 -14.12
CA GLU A 220 -12.34 0.87 -14.40
C GLU A 220 -12.35 1.73 -13.11
N GLY A 221 -13.28 1.49 -12.19
CA GLY A 221 -13.34 2.21 -10.92
C GLY A 221 -12.12 1.94 -10.02
N ASP A 222 -11.68 0.69 -9.97
CA ASP A 222 -10.50 0.28 -9.20
C ASP A 222 -9.21 0.85 -9.83
N ARG A 223 -9.14 0.91 -11.17
CA ARG A 223 -8.02 1.56 -11.88
C ARG A 223 -7.93 3.05 -11.57
N LEU A 224 -9.06 3.75 -11.54
CA LEU A 224 -9.09 5.18 -11.17
C LEU A 224 -8.72 5.38 -9.69
N THR A 225 -9.12 4.47 -8.82
CA THR A 225 -8.73 4.50 -7.40
C THR A 225 -7.22 4.30 -7.24
N ALA A 226 -6.63 3.35 -7.97
CA ALA A 226 -5.18 3.15 -7.99
C ALA A 226 -4.44 4.37 -8.58
N LEU A 227 -4.97 4.98 -9.65
CA LEU A 227 -4.42 6.20 -10.22
C LEU A 227 -4.48 7.39 -9.23
N SER A 228 -5.59 7.55 -8.52
CA SER A 228 -5.75 8.54 -7.45
C SER A 228 -4.71 8.34 -6.35
N ALA A 229 -4.51 7.09 -5.88
CA ALA A 229 -3.47 6.76 -4.91
C ALA A 229 -2.06 7.07 -5.44
N ALA A 230 -1.79 6.80 -6.72
CA ALA A 230 -0.52 7.13 -7.37
C ALA A 230 -0.25 8.64 -7.37
N ILE A 231 -1.28 9.45 -7.69
CA ILE A 231 -1.21 10.91 -7.67
C ILE A 231 -0.98 11.42 -6.24
N ARG A 232 -1.74 10.92 -5.26
CA ARG A 232 -1.57 11.30 -3.84
C ARG A 232 -0.13 11.08 -3.37
N CYS A 233 0.44 9.90 -3.67
CA CYS A 233 1.82 9.59 -3.34
C CYS A 233 2.82 10.51 -4.07
N ALA A 234 2.64 10.77 -5.38
CA ALA A 234 3.52 11.67 -6.12
C ALA A 234 3.50 13.11 -5.58
N VAL A 235 2.34 13.58 -5.11
CA VAL A 235 2.18 14.89 -4.50
C VAL A 235 2.87 14.97 -3.13
N LEU A 236 2.81 13.92 -2.31
CA LEU A 236 3.45 13.84 -0.99
C LEU A 236 4.97 13.63 -1.04
N ALA A 237 5.50 13.19 -2.18
CA ALA A 237 6.93 13.00 -2.36
C ALA A 237 7.74 14.32 -2.22
N PRO A 238 8.99 14.26 -1.75
CA PRO A 238 9.86 15.44 -1.67
C PRO A 238 10.14 16.03 -3.05
N ALA A 239 10.27 17.35 -3.13
CA ALA A 239 10.57 18.05 -4.39
C ALA A 239 11.91 17.58 -5.00
N GLY A 240 11.94 17.32 -6.32
CA GLY A 240 13.14 16.90 -7.03
C GLY A 240 12.88 16.35 -8.44
N PRO A 241 13.94 16.02 -9.22
CA PRO A 241 13.81 15.60 -10.62
C PRO A 241 13.00 14.32 -10.81
N GLN A 242 13.16 13.34 -9.91
CA GLN A 242 12.41 12.08 -9.97
C GLN A 242 10.91 12.31 -9.74
N ARG A 243 10.54 13.18 -8.79
CA ARG A 243 9.15 13.57 -8.56
C ARG A 243 8.56 14.26 -9.79
N TRP A 244 9.27 15.20 -10.41
CA TRP A 244 8.82 15.87 -11.62
C TRP A 244 8.56 14.88 -12.77
N SER A 245 9.45 13.90 -12.96
CA SER A 245 9.27 12.84 -13.97
C SER A 245 8.00 12.03 -13.71
N THR A 246 7.77 11.62 -12.46
CA THR A 246 6.54 10.91 -12.06
C THR A 246 5.28 11.75 -12.29
N LEU A 247 5.27 13.02 -11.85
CA LEU A 247 4.16 13.94 -12.06
C LEU A 247 3.90 14.18 -13.56
N SER A 248 4.95 14.33 -14.37
CA SER A 248 4.83 14.48 -15.83
C SER A 248 4.14 13.28 -16.47
N ARG A 249 4.53 12.06 -16.05
CA ARG A 249 3.92 10.84 -16.57
C ARG A 249 2.45 10.73 -16.16
N LEU A 250 2.12 11.05 -14.91
CA LEU A 250 0.73 11.04 -14.44
C LEU A 250 -0.12 12.11 -15.13
N TYR A 251 0.40 13.31 -15.34
CA TYR A 251 -0.31 14.39 -16.01
C TYR A 251 -0.59 14.12 -17.50
N LYS A 252 0.30 13.38 -18.17
CA LYS A 252 0.12 12.95 -19.57
C LYS A 252 -0.85 11.78 -19.74
N ASP A 253 -1.32 11.18 -18.66
CA ASP A 253 -2.36 10.13 -18.72
C ASP A 253 -3.72 10.81 -18.88
N ASP A 254 -4.41 10.54 -19.99
CA ASP A 254 -5.72 11.14 -20.28
C ASP A 254 -6.75 10.89 -19.15
N ARG A 255 -6.63 9.74 -18.46
CA ARG A 255 -7.52 9.34 -17.35
C ARG A 255 -7.33 10.19 -16.10
N ALA A 256 -6.19 10.87 -15.96
CA ALA A 256 -5.91 11.70 -14.80
C ALA A 256 -6.94 12.83 -14.65
N SER A 257 -7.50 13.31 -15.77
CA SER A 257 -8.54 14.35 -15.78
C SER A 257 -9.85 13.94 -15.09
N SER A 258 -10.13 12.63 -15.03
CA SER A 258 -11.33 12.07 -14.38
C SER A 258 -11.21 11.96 -12.86
N VAL A 259 -10.02 12.21 -12.30
CA VAL A 259 -9.71 12.02 -10.89
C VAL A 259 -9.79 13.34 -10.13
N ASP A 260 -10.36 13.33 -8.93
CA ASP A 260 -10.57 14.53 -8.12
C ASP A 260 -9.27 15.29 -7.74
N GLU A 261 -8.13 14.60 -7.77
CA GLU A 261 -6.80 15.15 -7.52
C GLU A 261 -6.15 15.82 -8.75
N PHE A 262 -6.81 15.85 -9.91
CA PHE A 262 -6.23 16.41 -11.14
C PHE A 262 -5.77 17.87 -10.99
N SER A 263 -6.56 18.70 -10.32
CA SER A 263 -6.26 20.13 -10.15
C SER A 263 -4.94 20.37 -9.41
N ILE A 264 -4.65 19.59 -8.36
CA ILE A 264 -3.38 19.71 -7.64
C ILE A 264 -2.23 19.09 -8.43
N LEU A 265 -2.47 18.01 -9.17
CA LEU A 265 -1.50 17.39 -10.07
C LEU A 265 -1.04 18.39 -11.14
N GLU A 266 -1.98 19.06 -11.82
CA GLU A 266 -1.69 20.06 -12.84
C GLU A 266 -0.82 21.19 -12.27
N LYS A 267 -1.21 21.75 -11.12
CA LYS A 267 -0.45 22.83 -10.49
C LYS A 267 0.95 22.40 -10.04
N MET A 268 1.06 21.20 -9.47
CA MET A 268 2.35 20.64 -9.06
C MET A 268 3.26 20.41 -10.29
N PHE A 269 2.72 19.87 -11.39
CA PHE A 269 3.48 19.61 -12.61
C PHE A 269 3.90 20.90 -13.33
N LEU A 270 3.02 21.90 -13.39
CA LEU A 270 3.29 23.20 -14.02
C LEU A 270 4.04 24.19 -13.10
N ASP A 271 4.53 23.71 -11.95
CA ASP A 271 5.27 24.51 -10.96
C ASP A 271 4.53 25.79 -10.52
N ARG A 272 3.19 25.71 -10.37
CA ARG A 272 2.37 26.80 -9.87
C ARG A 272 2.37 26.80 -8.34
N LEU A 273 2.21 27.99 -7.75
CA LEU A 273 2.04 28.15 -6.30
C LEU A 273 0.70 27.56 -5.85
N LEU A 274 0.71 26.84 -4.73
CA LEU A 274 -0.46 26.26 -4.09
C LEU A 274 -0.96 27.15 -2.96
N THR A 275 -2.28 27.39 -2.93
CA THR A 275 -2.92 28.15 -1.86
C THR A 275 -3.28 27.27 -0.67
N ALA A 276 -3.41 27.87 0.52
CA ALA A 276 -3.77 27.13 1.73
C ALA A 276 -5.13 26.41 1.61
N GLU A 277 -6.09 26.99 0.88
CA GLU A 277 -7.41 26.39 0.65
C GLU A 277 -7.32 25.10 -0.18
N GLU A 278 -6.47 25.10 -1.21
CA GLU A 278 -6.24 23.94 -2.07
C GLU A 278 -5.56 22.81 -1.31
N VAL A 279 -4.57 23.15 -0.49
CA VAL A 279 -3.87 22.20 0.37
C VAL A 279 -4.83 21.61 1.40
N ALA A 280 -5.69 22.42 2.01
CA ALA A 280 -6.69 21.95 2.96
C ALA A 280 -7.75 21.04 2.29
N ALA A 281 -8.16 21.36 1.07
CA ALA A 281 -9.08 20.51 0.29
C ALA A 281 -8.43 19.17 -0.08
N PHE A 282 -7.14 19.17 -0.41
CA PHE A 282 -6.38 17.96 -0.70
C PHE A 282 -6.12 17.11 0.56
N ALA A 283 -5.78 17.73 1.68
CA ALA A 283 -5.53 17.04 2.95
C ALA A 283 -6.72 16.19 3.41
N LYS A 284 -7.96 16.64 3.14
CA LYS A 284 -9.19 15.88 3.46
C LYS A 284 -9.33 14.56 2.68
N LYS A 285 -8.63 14.42 1.56
CA LYS A 285 -8.65 13.21 0.71
C LYS A 285 -7.56 12.20 1.08
N LEU A 286 -6.62 12.58 1.96
CA LEU A 286 -5.51 11.73 2.36
C LEU A 286 -5.91 10.76 3.46
N ALA A 287 -5.24 9.62 3.48
CA ALA A 287 -5.42 8.64 4.53
C ALA A 287 -4.76 9.10 5.85
N PRO A 288 -5.21 8.60 7.02
CA PRO A 288 -4.66 9.00 8.32
C PRO A 288 -3.14 8.81 8.43
N HIS A 289 -2.60 7.71 7.89
CA HIS A 289 -1.15 7.45 7.91
C HIS A 289 -0.32 8.45 7.09
N GLN A 290 -0.92 9.04 6.06
CA GLN A 290 -0.27 10.05 5.21
C GLN A 290 -0.21 11.43 5.88
N LEU A 291 -1.11 11.70 6.84
CA LEU A 291 -1.16 12.93 7.63
C LEU A 291 -0.30 12.87 8.91
N ALA A 292 0.58 11.87 9.02
CA ALA A 292 1.43 11.71 10.19
C ALA A 292 2.31 12.94 10.43
N VAL A 293 2.30 13.41 11.68
CA VAL A 293 3.07 14.57 12.13
C VAL A 293 4.54 14.18 12.27
N THR A 294 5.43 15.04 11.76
CA THR A 294 6.88 14.90 11.89
C THR A 294 7.37 15.48 13.22
N ALA A 295 8.64 15.24 13.58
CA ALA A 295 9.22 15.75 14.83
C ALA A 295 9.12 17.28 14.97
N ASP A 296 9.03 17.99 13.85
CA ASP A 296 8.93 19.45 13.77
C ASP A 296 7.48 19.97 13.97
N GLY A 297 6.51 19.08 14.23
CA GLY A 297 5.09 19.43 14.41
C GLY A 297 4.32 19.66 13.10
N ALA A 298 5.00 19.64 11.95
CA ALA A 298 4.39 19.75 10.62
C ALA A 298 4.03 18.37 10.05
N THR A 299 2.98 18.30 9.22
CA THR A 299 2.65 17.06 8.50
C THR A 299 3.61 16.82 7.32
N VAL A 300 3.63 15.58 6.83
CA VAL A 300 4.37 15.24 5.59
C VAL A 300 3.88 16.10 4.41
N LEU A 301 2.58 16.33 4.31
CA LEU A 301 1.98 17.17 3.28
C LEU A 301 2.48 18.62 3.37
N ASP A 302 2.47 19.21 4.57
CA ASP A 302 2.91 20.60 4.77
C ASP A 302 4.35 20.78 4.27
N LYS A 303 5.24 19.85 4.63
CA LYS A 303 6.62 19.87 4.18
C LYS A 303 6.73 19.76 2.65
N ALA A 304 6.00 18.85 2.03
CA ALA A 304 6.03 18.67 0.58
C ALA A 304 5.50 19.92 -0.17
N VAL A 305 4.48 20.58 0.37
CA VAL A 305 3.92 21.83 -0.17
C VAL A 305 4.88 22.99 -0.01
N ILE A 306 5.52 23.15 1.15
CA ILE A 306 6.53 24.20 1.38
C ILE A 306 7.70 24.03 0.40
N GLU A 307 8.24 22.82 0.28
CA GLU A 307 9.33 22.54 -0.66
C GLU A 307 8.92 22.79 -2.12
N HIS A 308 7.69 22.44 -2.50
CA HIS A 308 7.14 22.71 -3.83
C HIS A 308 7.01 24.21 -4.10
N ASN A 309 6.32 24.94 -3.21
CA ASN A 309 6.09 26.37 -3.36
C ASN A 309 7.41 27.16 -3.41
N LEU A 310 8.46 26.68 -2.73
CA LEU A 310 9.79 27.27 -2.78
C LEU A 310 10.45 27.11 -4.16
N VAL A 311 10.33 25.94 -4.79
CA VAL A 311 10.80 25.72 -6.18
C VAL A 311 9.95 26.51 -7.18
N ALA A 312 8.64 26.61 -6.97
CA ALA A 312 7.78 27.46 -7.78
C ALA A 312 8.19 28.94 -7.66
N ALA A 313 8.44 29.42 -6.44
CA ALA A 313 8.90 30.79 -6.20
C ALA A 313 10.25 31.06 -6.87
N SER A 314 11.18 30.10 -6.92
CA SER A 314 12.48 30.30 -7.58
C SER A 314 12.36 30.51 -9.09
N LYS A 315 11.29 30.01 -9.71
CA LYS A 315 11.01 30.20 -11.13
C LYS A 315 10.33 31.54 -11.41
N LEU A 316 9.63 32.10 -10.42
CA LEU A 316 8.89 33.36 -10.53
C LEU A 316 9.73 34.59 -10.16
N TYR A 317 10.63 34.45 -9.18
CA TYR A 317 11.42 35.55 -8.64
C TYR A 317 12.90 35.37 -8.93
N GLU A 318 13.60 36.46 -9.25
CA GLU A 318 15.07 36.46 -9.28
C GLU A 318 15.64 36.55 -7.86
N ASN A 319 15.02 37.37 -7.02
CA ASN A 319 15.32 37.48 -5.60
C ASN A 319 14.05 37.80 -4.81
N ILE A 320 14.05 37.45 -3.52
CA ILE A 320 12.93 37.69 -2.61
C ILE A 320 13.45 37.84 -1.18
N THR A 321 12.81 38.68 -0.38
CA THR A 321 13.10 38.77 1.06
C THR A 321 12.56 37.54 1.80
N ALA A 322 13.24 37.12 2.86
CA ALA A 322 12.87 35.95 3.65
C ALA A 322 11.43 36.07 4.20
N ASP A 323 11.04 37.26 4.68
CA ASP A 323 9.69 37.51 5.21
C ASP A 323 8.58 37.41 4.15
N ALA A 324 8.83 37.94 2.95
CA ALA A 324 7.89 37.85 1.84
C ALA A 324 7.75 36.39 1.36
N LEU A 325 8.87 35.66 1.31
CA LEU A 325 8.87 34.24 1.02
C LEU A 325 8.09 33.43 2.06
N GLY A 326 8.29 33.71 3.36
CA GLY A 326 7.53 33.09 4.43
C GLY A 326 6.02 33.27 4.28
N SER A 327 5.59 34.46 3.85
CA SER A 327 4.18 34.76 3.55
C SER A 327 3.64 33.94 2.36
N ILE A 328 4.41 33.81 1.28
CA ILE A 328 4.03 33.01 0.10
C ILE A 328 3.96 31.51 0.43
N LEU A 329 4.86 31.02 1.29
CA LEU A 329 4.89 29.63 1.73
C LEU A 329 3.79 29.31 2.74
N GLY A 330 3.06 30.30 3.23
CA GLY A 330 2.02 30.12 4.26
C GLY A 330 2.57 29.77 5.64
N LEU A 331 3.85 30.08 5.90
CA LEU A 331 4.51 29.77 7.16
C LEU A 331 4.04 30.75 8.26
N GLN A 332 3.79 30.20 9.45
CA GLN A 332 3.49 30.99 10.64
C GLN A 332 4.71 31.01 11.57
N ALA A 333 4.88 32.10 12.31
CA ALA A 333 5.85 32.16 13.40
C ALA A 333 5.50 31.08 14.43
N SER A 334 6.49 30.33 14.93
CA SER A 334 6.25 29.45 16.08
C SER A 334 7.42 29.48 17.05
N GLY A 335 7.12 29.77 18.31
CA GLY A 335 8.15 30.01 19.32
C GLY A 335 8.96 31.24 18.95
N ASP A 336 10.28 31.09 19.01
CA ASP A 336 11.25 32.19 18.83
C ASP A 336 11.61 32.46 17.37
N LEU A 337 11.17 31.63 16.41
CA LEU A 337 11.49 31.82 14.98
C LEU A 337 10.37 32.55 14.22
N SER A 338 10.77 33.59 13.49
CA SER A 338 9.95 34.28 12.50
C SER A 338 9.57 33.36 11.33
N ALA A 339 8.47 33.67 10.64
CA ALA A 339 8.09 33.00 9.39
C ALA A 339 9.20 33.13 8.32
N GLY A 340 9.91 34.26 8.29
CA GLY A 340 11.04 34.48 7.38
C GLY A 340 12.23 33.59 7.69
N GLU A 341 12.62 33.47 8.96
CA GLU A 341 13.74 32.61 9.40
C GLU A 341 13.46 31.13 9.11
N LYS A 342 12.20 30.70 9.23
CA LYS A 342 11.79 29.35 8.80
C LYS A 342 11.91 29.17 7.29
N ALA A 343 11.46 30.15 6.51
CA ALA A 343 11.57 30.12 5.05
C ALA A 343 13.03 30.04 4.61
N GLU A 344 13.91 30.80 5.25
CA GLU A 344 15.35 30.76 5.05
C GLU A 344 15.93 29.37 5.37
N ALA A 345 15.55 28.78 6.51
CA ALA A 345 16.02 27.44 6.90
C ALA A 345 15.60 26.36 5.88
N TYR A 346 14.37 26.43 5.35
CA TYR A 346 13.92 25.53 4.28
C TYR A 346 14.71 25.76 2.99
N ALA A 347 14.92 27.01 2.59
CA ALA A 347 15.72 27.35 1.41
C ALA A 347 17.16 26.86 1.54
N ALA A 348 17.81 27.09 2.68
CA ALA A 348 19.17 26.65 2.96
C ALA A 348 19.31 25.13 2.84
N ARG A 349 18.38 24.37 3.43
CA ARG A 349 18.35 22.91 3.34
C ARG A 349 18.16 22.42 1.89
N MET A 350 17.30 23.07 1.11
CA MET A 350 17.09 22.68 -0.29
C MET A 350 18.30 23.01 -1.17
N VAL A 351 19.01 24.10 -0.89
CA VAL A 351 20.27 24.46 -1.56
C VAL A 351 21.38 23.47 -1.21
N GLU A 352 21.55 23.14 0.07
CA GLU A 352 22.55 22.16 0.54
C GLU A 352 22.35 20.78 -0.11
N GLN A 353 21.09 20.36 -0.25
CA GLN A 353 20.74 19.08 -0.87
C GLN A 353 20.78 19.11 -2.41
N GLY A 354 21.12 20.24 -3.02
CA GLY A 354 21.16 20.41 -4.48
C GLY A 354 19.80 20.36 -5.17
N ARG A 355 18.71 20.53 -4.40
CA ARG A 355 17.32 20.49 -4.91
C ARG A 355 16.81 21.88 -5.31
N LEU A 356 17.46 22.93 -4.83
CA LEU A 356 17.22 24.33 -5.16
C LEU A 356 18.56 24.97 -5.54
N ARG A 357 18.57 25.86 -6.53
CA ARG A 357 19.75 26.63 -6.90
C ARG A 357 19.56 28.08 -6.51
N GLY A 358 20.44 28.60 -5.66
CA GLY A 358 20.37 29.97 -5.19
C GLY A 358 21.43 30.29 -4.14
N ARG A 359 21.48 31.56 -3.77
CA ARG A 359 22.35 32.12 -2.73
C ARG A 359 21.49 32.81 -1.69
N ILE A 360 21.88 32.69 -0.43
CA ILE A 360 21.17 33.29 0.70
C ILE A 360 22.10 34.36 1.29
N ASP A 361 21.64 35.60 1.28
CA ASP A 361 22.26 36.70 2.02
C ASP A 361 21.55 36.84 3.36
N GLN A 362 22.22 36.38 4.43
CA GLN A 362 21.66 36.40 5.77
C GLN A 362 21.68 37.79 6.42
N ILE A 363 22.56 38.70 5.96
CA ILE A 363 22.67 40.05 6.54
C ILE A 363 21.48 40.88 6.06
N ASP A 364 21.19 40.83 4.77
CA ASP A 364 20.10 41.57 4.15
C ASP A 364 18.77 40.79 4.16
N GLY A 365 18.80 39.50 4.50
CA GLY A 365 17.63 38.62 4.53
C GLY A 365 17.04 38.36 3.14
N ILE A 366 17.89 38.29 2.11
CA ILE A 366 17.48 38.16 0.71
C ILE A 366 17.95 36.81 0.16
N ILE A 367 17.02 36.09 -0.47
CA ILE A 367 17.28 34.84 -1.18
C ILE A 367 17.30 35.16 -2.67
N SER A 368 18.43 34.90 -3.32
CA SER A 368 18.61 35.08 -4.77
C SER A 368 18.60 33.73 -5.46
N PHE A 369 17.72 33.54 -6.45
CA PHE A 369 17.55 32.29 -7.15
C PHE A 369 18.38 32.25 -8.45
N GLU A 370 19.03 31.12 -8.70
CA GLU A 370 19.84 30.92 -9.91
C GLU A 370 19.06 30.10 -10.95
N ASN A 371 18.35 30.80 -11.85
CA ASN A 371 17.75 30.19 -13.03
C ASN A 371 18.82 29.97 -14.13
N GLY A 372 19.48 28.80 -14.14
CA GLY A 372 20.43 28.40 -15.20
C GLY A 372 21.44 27.29 -14.85
N GLU A 373 22.09 26.72 -15.86
CA GLU A 373 23.25 25.84 -15.71
C GLU A 373 24.54 26.65 -15.47
N ILE A 374 25.13 26.42 -14.30
CA ILE A 374 26.54 26.48 -13.85
C ILE A 374 27.51 27.42 -14.62
N ASP A 375 28.10 28.36 -13.87
CA ASP A 375 29.37 29.04 -14.15
C ASP A 375 29.47 29.93 -15.39
N ASP A 376 28.48 30.80 -15.63
CA ASP A 376 28.68 31.91 -16.58
C ASP A 376 28.63 33.26 -15.85
N PRO A 377 29.67 34.11 -15.92
CA PRO A 377 29.61 35.47 -15.37
C PRO A 377 28.33 36.15 -15.86
N THR A 378 27.67 36.88 -14.96
CA THR A 378 26.34 37.53 -15.12
C THR A 378 26.07 38.10 -16.51
N PHE A 379 27.09 38.62 -17.18
CA PHE A 379 27.05 39.12 -18.55
C PHE A 379 26.63 38.08 -19.63
N ARG A 380 27.11 36.83 -19.55
CA ARG A 380 26.74 35.79 -20.51
C ARG A 380 25.33 35.25 -20.28
N LYS A 381 24.82 35.29 -19.04
CA LYS A 381 23.42 34.96 -18.73
C LYS A 381 22.45 35.95 -19.36
N SER A 382 22.71 37.27 -19.25
CA SER A 382 21.91 38.29 -19.92
C SER A 382 21.99 38.19 -21.44
N LEU A 383 23.15 37.80 -21.99
CA LEU A 383 23.31 37.61 -23.43
C LEU A 383 22.50 36.41 -23.94
N ARG A 384 22.55 35.27 -23.23
CA ARG A 384 21.71 34.10 -23.57
C ARG A 384 20.21 34.38 -23.49
N GLN A 385 19.77 35.14 -22.49
CA GLN A 385 18.37 35.57 -22.40
C GLN A 385 17.99 36.47 -23.58
N TRP A 386 18.89 37.35 -24.01
CA TRP A 386 18.68 38.16 -25.21
C TRP A 386 18.59 37.30 -26.46
N ASP A 387 19.50 36.33 -26.64
CA ASP A 387 19.48 35.38 -27.77
C ASP A 387 18.17 34.57 -27.79
N LEU A 388 17.73 34.06 -26.64
CA LEU A 388 16.44 33.38 -26.49
C LEU A 388 15.25 34.29 -26.85
N GLY A 389 15.32 35.58 -26.49
CA GLY A 389 14.31 36.56 -26.85
C GLY A 389 14.24 36.81 -28.36
N VAL A 390 15.39 36.93 -29.03
CA VAL A 390 15.48 37.09 -30.49
C VAL A 390 14.99 35.83 -31.21
N GLN A 391 15.35 34.65 -30.71
CA GLN A 391 14.85 33.37 -31.24
C GLN A 391 13.33 33.30 -31.13
N LYS A 392 12.77 33.56 -29.95
CA LYS A 392 11.32 33.51 -29.72
C LYS A 392 10.57 34.50 -30.60
N LEU A 393 11.08 35.74 -30.75
CA LEU A 393 10.49 36.72 -31.65
C LEU A 393 10.49 36.22 -33.11
N SER A 394 11.56 35.56 -33.54
CA SER A 394 11.66 35.02 -34.89
C SER A 394 10.69 33.85 -35.11
N GLU A 395 10.55 32.96 -34.12
CA GLU A 395 9.56 31.86 -34.12
C GLU A 395 8.12 32.40 -34.13
N ASP A 396 7.81 33.43 -33.35
CA ASP A 396 6.49 34.06 -33.31
C ASP A 396 6.15 34.70 -34.68
N VAL A 397 7.13 35.35 -35.33
CA VAL A 397 6.97 35.92 -36.68
C VAL A 397 6.69 34.81 -37.70
N GLU A 398 7.42 33.70 -37.65
CA GLU A 398 7.21 32.55 -38.54
C GLU A 398 5.84 31.90 -38.32
N GLN A 399 5.40 31.77 -37.07
CA GLN A 399 4.07 31.24 -36.73
C GLN A 399 2.96 32.13 -37.29
N VAL A 400 3.10 33.46 -37.18
CA VAL A 400 2.15 34.42 -37.76
C VAL A 400 2.17 34.36 -39.28
N ALA A 401 3.35 34.31 -39.91
CA ALA A 401 3.49 34.21 -41.36
C ALA A 401 2.88 32.92 -41.91
N SER A 402 3.10 31.79 -41.23
CA SER A 402 2.49 30.50 -41.56
C SER A 402 0.97 30.56 -41.43
N SER A 403 0.46 31.13 -40.34
CA SER A 403 -0.99 31.28 -40.11
C SER A 403 -1.66 32.17 -41.17
N ILE A 404 -1.00 33.25 -41.61
CA ILE A 404 -1.47 34.11 -42.69
C ILE A 404 -1.48 33.36 -44.02
N SER A 405 -0.44 32.58 -44.30
CA SER A 405 -0.32 31.81 -45.55
C SER A 405 -1.38 30.70 -45.65
N GLU A 406 -1.70 30.05 -44.53
CA GLU A 406 -2.76 29.03 -44.47
C GLU A 406 -4.17 29.62 -44.61
N GLN A 407 -4.45 30.74 -43.93
CA GLN A 407 -5.80 31.34 -43.93
C GLN A 407 -6.07 32.24 -45.15
N PHE A 408 -5.04 32.88 -45.70
CA PHE A 408 -5.16 33.84 -46.81
C PHE A 408 -4.10 33.59 -47.91
N PRO A 409 -4.18 32.47 -48.63
CA PRO A 409 -3.16 32.07 -49.60
C PRO A 409 -3.04 33.01 -50.80
N GLU A 410 -4.15 33.60 -51.28
CA GLU A 410 -4.13 34.56 -52.40
C GLU A 410 -3.44 35.88 -52.01
N PHE A 411 -3.63 36.34 -50.77
CA PHE A 411 -2.96 37.54 -50.24
C PHE A 411 -1.46 37.29 -50.07
N ALA A 412 -1.07 36.14 -49.52
CA ALA A 412 0.32 35.73 -49.37
C ALA A 412 1.02 35.65 -50.74
N ALA A 413 0.40 35.00 -51.73
CA ALA A 413 0.94 34.91 -53.08
C ALA A 413 1.09 36.27 -53.77
N GLY A 414 0.17 37.20 -53.55
CA GLY A 414 0.24 38.56 -54.09
C GLY A 414 1.37 39.42 -53.50
N GLN A 415 1.76 39.17 -52.24
CA GLN A 415 2.88 39.87 -51.58
C GLN A 415 4.25 39.24 -51.87
N MET A 416 4.32 37.96 -52.27
CA MET A 416 5.58 37.28 -52.62
C MET A 416 6.17 37.69 -53.98
N VAL A 417 5.42 38.43 -54.81
CA VAL A 417 5.80 38.82 -56.18
C VAL A 417 6.42 40.23 -56.23
N HIS A 418 6.39 40.96 -55.13
CA HIS A 418 7.09 42.24 -54.92
C HIS A 418 8.33 42.04 -54.06
#